data_AF-A0A1Q5XHR1-F1
#
_entry.id   AF-A0A1Q5XHR1-F1
#
_cell.length_a   1.000
_cell.length_b   1.000
_cell.length_c   1.000
_cell.angle_alpha   90.00
_cell.angle_beta   90.00
_cell.angle_gamma   90.00
#
_symmetry.space_group_name_H-M   'P 1'
#
loop_
_entity.id
_entity.type
_entity.pdbx_description
1 polymer ?
#
loop_
_entity_poly.entity_id
_entity_poly.type
_entity_poly.pdbx_seq_one_letter_code
_entity_poly.pdbx_strand_id
1 'polypeptide(L)' 'MGFNVWCGLSVINEEICVPASRHKIKRLIRESASARELHERGYDADVIYCCQLDKYAVVPMLHEGYFTEAED' A
#
# COMPACT_ATOMS: atom_id res chain seq x y z
N MET A 1 -1.46 -22.97 0.81
CA MET A 1 -0.65 -22.08 -0.05
C MET A 1 -1.14 -20.65 0.17
N GLY A 2 -0.51 -19.93 1.11
CA GLY A 2 -0.85 -18.54 1.40
C GLY A 2 0.01 -17.62 0.57
N PHE A 3 -0.59 -16.80 -0.28
CA PHE A 3 0.12 -15.76 -1.02
C PHE A 3 0.40 -14.60 -0.06
N ASN A 4 1.66 -14.44 0.32
CA ASN A 4 2.17 -13.28 1.05
C ASN A 4 2.22 -12.08 0.11
N VAL A 5 1.16 -11.26 0.09
CA VAL A 5 1.12 -10.01 -0.70
C VAL A 5 1.34 -8.75 0.17
N TRP A 6 1.73 -8.92 1.44
CA TRP A 6 1.89 -7.82 2.40
C TRP A 6 3.35 -7.43 2.69
N CYS A 7 4.30 -7.77 1.82
CA CYS A 7 5.71 -7.38 2.01
C CYS A 7 6.07 -5.98 1.48
N GLY A 8 5.13 -5.17 1.00
CA GLY A 8 5.46 -3.93 0.28
C GLY A 8 5.05 -2.60 0.91
N LEU A 9 4.12 -2.57 1.88
CA LEU A 9 3.45 -1.32 2.28
C LEU A 9 3.91 -0.71 3.61
N SER A 10 4.82 -1.35 4.33
CA SER A 10 5.26 -0.89 5.67
C SER A 10 6.38 0.16 5.66
N VAL A 11 6.80 0.68 4.50
CA VAL A 11 7.93 1.63 4.40
C VAL A 11 7.54 2.92 3.67
N ILE A 12 6.40 3.52 4.05
CA ILE A 12 6.04 4.88 3.56
C ILE A 12 5.55 5.82 4.68
N ASN A 13 5.76 5.47 5.94
CA ASN A 13 5.69 6.39 7.06
C ASN A 13 7.13 6.60 7.52
N GLU A 14 7.89 7.55 6.97
CA GLU A 14 8.24 8.72 7.77
C GLU A 14 8.70 9.97 6.96
N GLU A 15 9.05 9.88 5.67
CA GLU A 15 9.79 10.99 5.00
C GLU A 15 9.28 11.44 3.62
N ILE A 16 7.98 11.69 3.43
CA ILE A 16 7.54 12.37 2.20
C ILE A 16 6.52 13.47 2.51
N CYS A 17 7.02 14.59 3.06
CA CYS A 17 6.28 15.84 3.16
C CYS A 17 6.50 16.71 1.90
N VAL A 18 5.77 16.45 0.80
CA VAL A 18 5.53 17.46 -0.25
C VAL A 18 4.18 17.20 -0.96
N PRO A 19 3.29 18.17 -1.17
CA PRO A 19 2.07 17.98 -1.97
C PRO A 19 2.35 17.46 -3.40
N ALA A 20 3.46 17.90 -4.00
CA ALA A 20 3.93 17.49 -5.33
C ALA A 20 4.34 16.00 -5.39
N SER A 21 4.86 15.44 -4.29
CA SER A 21 5.26 14.03 -4.26
C SER A 21 4.06 13.09 -4.10
N ARG A 22 2.91 13.54 -3.60
CA ARG A 22 1.68 12.72 -3.52
C ARG A 22 1.20 12.27 -4.90
N HIS A 23 1.19 13.18 -5.88
CA HIS A 23 0.87 12.84 -7.27
C HIS A 23 1.93 11.92 -7.89
N LYS A 24 3.21 12.13 -7.53
CA LYS A 24 4.32 11.28 -7.96
C LYS A 24 4.19 9.87 -7.40
N ILE A 25 3.81 9.69 -6.13
CA ILE A 25 3.61 8.38 -5.49
C ILE A 25 2.51 7.60 -6.19
N LYS A 26 1.34 8.19 -6.43
CA LYS A 26 0.25 7.51 -7.14
C LYS A 26 0.67 7.04 -8.53
N ARG A 27 1.44 7.86 -9.24
CA ARG A 27 1.98 7.50 -10.55
C ARG A 27 2.99 6.35 -10.44
N LEU A 28 3.92 6.43 -9.51
CA LEU A 28 4.92 5.39 -9.27
C LEU A 28 4.30 4.04 -8.90
N ILE A 29 3.25 4.02 -8.08
CA ILE A 29 2.54 2.78 -7.74
C ILE A 29 1.90 2.17 -9.00
N ARG A 30 1.21 2.99 -9.80
CA ARG A 30 0.55 2.53 -11.05
C ARG A 30 1.54 2.05 -12.12
N GLU A 31 2.70 2.68 -12.21
CA GLU A 31 3.75 2.34 -13.19
C GLU A 31 4.69 1.23 -12.69
N SER A 32 4.49 0.73 -11.48
CA SER A 32 5.30 -0.35 -10.91
C SER A 32 5.11 -1.67 -11.65
N ALA A 33 6.13 -2.54 -11.61
CA ALA A 33 6.06 -3.87 -12.21
C ALA A 33 4.91 -4.70 -11.63
N SER A 34 4.66 -4.60 -10.31
CA SER A 34 3.57 -5.29 -9.63
C SER A 34 2.19 -4.81 -10.09
N ALA A 35 2.01 -3.50 -10.30
CA ALA A 35 0.75 -2.97 -10.82
C ALA A 35 0.48 -3.44 -12.25
N ARG A 36 1.52 -3.56 -13.08
CA ARG A 36 1.39 -4.12 -14.43
C ARG A 36 1.01 -5.60 -14.40
N GLU A 37 1.62 -6.40 -13.54
CA GLU A 37 1.23 -7.81 -13.38
C GLU A 37 -0.24 -7.95 -12.94
N LEU A 38 -0.67 -7.12 -11.96
CA LEU A 38 -2.05 -7.11 -11.51
C LEU A 38 -3.03 -6.70 -12.62
N HIS A 39 -2.64 -5.72 -13.45
CA HIS A 39 -3.41 -5.31 -14.63
C HIS A 39 -3.55 -6.44 -15.64
N GLU A 40 -2.46 -7.11 -16.01
CA GLU A 40 -2.47 -8.25 -16.94
C GLU A 40 -3.36 -9.41 -16.44
N ARG A 41 -3.54 -9.52 -15.12
CA ARG A 41 -4.39 -10.51 -14.46
C ARG A 41 -5.83 -10.03 -14.23
N GLY A 42 -6.17 -8.81 -14.61
CA GLY A 42 -7.52 -8.23 -14.50
C GLY A 42 -7.87 -7.60 -13.14
N TYR A 43 -6.88 -7.32 -12.28
CA TYR A 43 -7.06 -6.75 -10.94
C TYR A 43 -6.89 -5.22 -10.91
N ASP A 44 -7.35 -4.52 -11.94
CA ASP A 44 -7.27 -3.05 -12.04
C ASP A 44 -7.90 -2.31 -10.85
N ALA A 45 -9.01 -2.83 -10.35
CA ALA A 45 -9.71 -2.27 -9.20
C ALA A 45 -8.80 -2.24 -7.95
N ASP A 46 -8.00 -3.28 -7.75
CA ASP A 46 -7.10 -3.41 -6.61
C ASP A 46 -5.93 -2.43 -6.72
N VAL A 47 -5.40 -2.25 -7.93
CA VAL A 47 -4.35 -1.23 -8.17
C VAL A 47 -4.88 0.17 -7.87
N ILE A 48 -6.10 0.49 -8.31
CA ILE A 48 -6.73 1.81 -8.04
C ILE A 48 -6.98 2.00 -6.54
N TYR A 49 -7.50 0.98 -5.87
CA TYR A 49 -7.79 0.99 -4.44
C TYR A 49 -6.52 1.18 -3.61
N CYS A 50 -5.45 0.42 -3.90
CA CYS A 50 -4.17 0.51 -3.19
C CYS A 50 -3.41 1.83 -3.43
N CYS A 51 -3.75 2.59 -4.47
CA CYS A 51 -3.17 3.92 -4.72
C CYS A 51 -3.78 5.04 -3.86
N GLN A 52 -4.70 4.73 -2.94
CA GLN A 52 -5.36 5.73 -2.10
C GLN A 52 -4.44 6.13 -0.94
N LEU A 53 -4.06 7.42 -0.90
CA LEU A 53 -3.24 8.00 0.16
C LEU A 53 -4.14 8.52 1.29
N ASP A 54 -3.71 8.34 2.55
CA ASP A 54 -4.39 8.80 3.77
C ASP A 54 -5.85 8.35 3.90
N LYS A 55 -6.19 7.16 3.37
CA LYS A 55 -7.57 6.66 3.43
C LYS A 55 -7.96 6.09 4.79
N TYR A 56 -7.01 5.45 5.46
CA TYR A 56 -7.21 4.79 6.74
C TYR A 56 -6.29 5.41 7.78
N ALA A 57 -6.84 5.70 8.97
CA ALA A 57 -6.07 6.14 10.13
C ALA A 57 -5.53 4.96 10.96
N VAL A 58 -5.99 3.74 10.67
CA VAL A 58 -5.57 2.52 11.37
C VAL A 58 -4.14 2.17 10.98
N VAL A 59 -3.28 1.99 11.99
CA VAL A 59 -1.92 1.48 11.83
C VAL A 59 -1.87 0.07 12.43
N PRO A 60 -1.78 -0.99 11.61
CA PRO A 60 -1.70 -2.35 12.12
C PRO A 60 -0.39 -2.58 12.89
N MET A 61 -0.51 -3.18 14.08
CA MET A 61 0.61 -3.57 14.93
C MET A 61 0.84 -5.07 14.81
N LEU A 62 2.10 -5.49 14.71
CA LEU A 62 2.45 -6.91 14.76
C LEU A 62 2.65 -7.31 16.23
N HIS A 63 1.71 -8.07 16.78
CA HIS A 63 1.75 -8.58 18.14
C HIS A 63 1.58 -10.10 18.15
N GLU A 64 2.56 -10.81 18.71
CA GLU A 64 2.56 -12.28 18.81
C GLU A 64 2.27 -13.04 17.51
N GLY A 65 2.70 -12.49 16.37
CA GLY A 65 2.50 -13.10 15.04
C GLY A 65 1.15 -12.77 14.39
N TYR A 66 0.33 -11.93 15.01
CA TYR A 66 -0.93 -11.44 14.47
C TYR A 66 -0.86 -9.93 14.22
N PHE A 67 -1.56 -9.47 13.18
CA PHE A 67 -1.78 -8.03 12.99
C PHE A 67 -3.01 -7.62 13.79
N THR A 68 -2.82 -6.74 14.78
CA THR A 68 -3.87 -6.15 15.60
C THR A 68 -4.00 -4.66 15.31
N GLU A 69 -5.11 -4.05 15.69
CA GLU A 69 -5.18 -2.59 15.74
C GLU A 69 -4.30 -2.07 16.88
N ALA A 70 -3.75 -0.87 16.73
CA ALA A 70 -3.10 -0.19 17.84
C ALA A 70 -4.17 0.22 18.85
N GLU A 71 -4.04 -0.23 20.10
CA GLU A 71 -4.83 0.29 21.22
C GLU A 71 -4.23 1.65 21.63
N ASP A 72 -5.10 2.65 21.86
CA ASP A 72 -4.71 4.01 22.27
C ASP A 72 -4.03 4.06 23.66
#